data_AF-A0A0G0CPG0-F1
#
_entry.id   AF-A0A0G0CPG0-F1
#
_cell.length_a   1.000
_cell.length_b   1.000
_cell.length_c   1.000
_cell.angle_alpha   90.00
_cell.angle_beta   90.00
_cell.angle_gamma   90.00
#
_symmetry.space_group_name_H-M   'P 1'
#
loop_
_entity.id
_entity.type
_entity.pdbx_description
1 polymer ?
#
loop_
_entity_poly.entity_id
_entity_poly.type
_entity_poly.pdbx_seq_one_letter_code
_entity_poly.pdbx_strand_id
1 'polypeptide(L)'
;MELNIFDVIKGTISTTKSLEQRRTLGKITFLVNNAANKILVRDAVKKIWKVEVDTVRIINLHGKNKTSGRRSFVSSDVKKAIVTLKKGYKIDLGDQFETMGLKKEENLSKGKE
;
A
#
# COMPACT_ATOMS: atom_id res chain seq x y z
N MET A 1 -20.53 -14.44 1.66
CA MET A 1 -20.59 -13.16 0.91
C MET A 1 -19.56 -13.21 -0.18
N GLU A 2 -20.00 -13.06 -1.42
CA GLU A 2 -19.09 -12.95 -2.57
C GLU A 2 -18.45 -11.56 -2.57
N LEU A 3 -17.13 -11.51 -2.71
CA LEU A 3 -16.39 -10.25 -2.82
C LEU A 3 -16.24 -9.91 -4.30
N ASN A 4 -16.68 -8.70 -4.67
CA ASN A 4 -16.39 -8.16 -6.00
C ASN A 4 -14.89 -7.83 -6.09
N ILE A 5 -14.33 -7.95 -7.28
CA ILE A 5 -12.90 -7.72 -7.59
C ILE A 5 -12.45 -6.31 -7.16
N PHE A 6 -13.33 -5.32 -7.30
CA PHE A 6 -13.01 -3.93 -6.98
C PHE A 6 -12.97 -3.65 -5.47
N ASP A 7 -13.66 -4.45 -4.65
CA ASP A 7 -13.72 -4.27 -3.19
C ASP A 7 -12.55 -4.96 -2.46
N VAL A 8 -11.75 -5.73 -3.18
CA VAL A 8 -10.64 -6.50 -2.61
C VAL A 8 -9.52 -5.58 -2.11
N ILE A 9 -9.23 -4.50 -2.85
CA ILE A 9 -8.12 -3.59 -2.58
C ILE A 9 -8.68 -2.27 -2.09
N LYS A 10 -8.41 -1.94 -0.84
CA LYS A 10 -8.89 -0.71 -0.19
C LYS A 10 -7.95 0.46 -0.43
N GLY A 11 -6.66 0.20 -0.57
CA GLY A 11 -5.65 1.23 -0.79
C GLY A 11 -4.22 0.71 -0.74
N THR A 12 -3.27 1.61 -0.95
CA THR A 12 -1.83 1.37 -0.86
C THR A 12 -1.30 1.82 0.51
N ILE A 13 -0.26 1.14 1.00
CA ILE A 13 0.43 1.52 2.23
C ILE A 13 1.78 2.14 1.88
N SER A 14 1.89 3.47 2.04
CA SER A 14 3.13 4.23 1.85
C SER A 14 3.82 4.47 3.20
N THR A 15 4.90 3.74 3.45
CA THR A 15 5.79 3.82 4.62
C THR A 15 7.23 3.73 4.10
N THR A 16 8.24 4.17 4.86
CA THR A 16 9.65 4.12 4.42
C THR A 16 10.05 2.73 3.93
N LYS A 17 9.66 1.69 4.66
CA LYS A 17 9.92 0.29 4.30
C LYS A 17 9.22 -0.11 3.00
N SER A 18 7.94 0.27 2.83
CA SER A 18 7.23 -0.09 1.60
C SER A 18 7.75 0.68 0.38
N LEU A 19 8.23 1.91 0.57
CA LEU A 19 8.90 2.69 -0.47
C LEU A 19 10.21 2.03 -0.90
N GLU A 20 11.04 1.59 0.05
CA GLU A 20 12.29 0.85 -0.24
C GLU A 20 11.99 -0.46 -1.00
N GLN A 21 10.99 -1.22 -0.55
CA GLN A 21 10.58 -2.46 -1.21
C GLN A 21 10.09 -2.22 -2.64
N ARG A 22 9.41 -1.08 -2.89
CA ARG A 22 8.96 -0.69 -4.23
C ARG A 22 10.13 -0.34 -5.13
N ARG A 23 11.07 0.48 -4.64
CA ARG A 23 12.24 0.95 -5.40
C ARG A 23 13.22 -0.16 -5.74
N THR A 24 13.56 -1.00 -4.77
CA THR A 24 14.63 -2.00 -4.92
C THR A 24 14.12 -3.34 -5.45
N LEU A 25 12.93 -3.77 -4.99
CA LEU A 25 12.45 -5.14 -5.21
C LEU A 25 11.22 -5.23 -6.10
N GLY A 26 10.67 -4.10 -6.57
CA GLY A 26 9.43 -4.07 -7.36
C GLY A 26 8.22 -4.62 -6.59
N LYS A 27 8.22 -4.49 -5.26
CA LYS A 27 7.15 -4.98 -4.37
C LYS A 27 6.28 -3.83 -3.90
N ILE A 28 4.97 -4.02 -3.95
CA ILE A 28 3.99 -3.02 -3.52
C ILE A 28 3.16 -3.61 -2.40
N THR A 29 2.89 -2.81 -1.37
CA THR A 29 2.08 -3.23 -0.23
C THR A 29 0.70 -2.58 -0.29
N PHE A 30 -0.34 -3.40 -0.31
CA PHE A 30 -1.74 -2.98 -0.31
C PHE A 30 -2.42 -3.28 1.02
N LEU A 31 -3.37 -2.43 1.39
CA LEU A 31 -4.39 -2.71 2.37
C LEU A 31 -5.54 -3.43 1.67
N VAL A 32 -5.87 -4.64 2.12
CA VAL A 32 -6.88 -5.48 1.47
C VAL A 32 -8.02 -5.79 2.43
N ASN A 33 -9.14 -6.25 1.88
CA ASN A 33 -10.27 -6.71 2.68
C ASN A 33 -9.89 -7.98 3.49
N ASN A 34 -10.32 -8.07 4.76
CA ASN A 34 -10.00 -9.20 5.63
C ASN A 34 -10.57 -10.53 5.12
N ALA A 35 -11.66 -10.51 4.34
CA ALA A 35 -12.20 -11.71 3.71
C ALA A 35 -11.51 -12.11 2.39
N ALA A 36 -10.55 -11.31 1.89
CA ALA A 36 -9.92 -11.57 0.60
C ALA A 36 -8.88 -12.71 0.64
N ASN A 37 -8.92 -13.54 -0.40
CA ASN A 37 -7.96 -14.62 -0.66
C ASN A 37 -6.82 -14.16 -1.58
N LYS A 38 -5.70 -14.89 -1.56
CA LYS A 38 -4.51 -14.59 -2.37
C LYS A 38 -4.78 -14.59 -3.88
N ILE A 39 -5.68 -15.47 -4.34
CA ILE A 39 -6.07 -15.57 -5.75
C ILE A 39 -6.83 -14.31 -6.16
N LEU A 40 -7.84 -13.92 -5.38
CA LEU A 40 -8.63 -12.70 -5.60
C LEU A 40 -7.77 -11.44 -5.63
N VAL A 41 -6.79 -11.31 -4.72
CA VAL A 41 -5.87 -10.16 -4.71
C VAL A 41 -5.04 -10.12 -5.99
N ARG A 42 -4.54 -11.27 -6.47
CA ARG A 42 -3.79 -11.34 -7.72
C ARG A 42 -4.64 -10.87 -8.89
N ASP A 43 -5.86 -11.38 -9.00
CA ASP A 43 -6.75 -11.07 -10.11
C ASP A 43 -7.21 -9.62 -10.08
N ALA A 44 -7.47 -9.07 -8.88
CA ALA A 44 -7.80 -7.66 -8.70
C ALA A 44 -6.66 -6.73 -9.13
N VAL A 45 -5.42 -7.01 -8.72
CA VAL A 45 -4.27 -6.19 -9.14
C VAL A 45 -4.09 -6.25 -10.66
N LYS A 46 -4.19 -7.45 -11.26
CA LYS A 46 -4.10 -7.62 -12.71
C LYS A 46 -5.16 -6.81 -13.44
N LYS A 47 -6.42 -6.85 -12.98
CA LYS A 47 -7.55 -6.21 -13.66
C LYS A 47 -7.54 -4.69 -13.52
N ILE A 48 -7.24 -4.17 -12.33
CA ILE A 48 -7.28 -2.72 -12.05
C ILE A 48 -6.11 -2.01 -12.75
N TRP A 49 -4.89 -2.54 -12.65
CA TRP A 49 -3.69 -1.87 -13.18
C TRP A 49 -3.19 -2.44 -14.50
N LYS A 50 -3.80 -3.50 -15.04
CA LYS A 50 -3.37 -4.16 -16.30
C LYS A 50 -1.90 -4.58 -16.27
N VAL A 51 -1.42 -5.02 -15.10
CA VAL A 51 -0.03 -5.46 -14.87
C VAL A 51 0.04 -6.95 -14.61
N GLU A 52 1.21 -7.54 -14.85
CA GLU A 52 1.46 -8.93 -14.51
C GLU A 52 2.09 -9.08 -13.11
N VAL A 53 1.45 -9.92 -12.29
CA VAL A 53 1.88 -10.23 -10.92
C VAL A 53 2.63 -11.55 -10.90
N ASP A 54 3.79 -11.57 -10.23
CA ASP A 54 4.58 -12.77 -9.99
C ASP A 54 4.08 -13.51 -8.75
N THR A 55 4.24 -12.89 -7.57
CA THR A 55 3.93 -13.50 -6.28
C THR A 55 3.15 -12.55 -5.39
N VAL A 56 2.23 -13.11 -4.61
CA VAL A 56 1.46 -12.39 -3.59
C VAL A 56 1.76 -13.00 -2.23
N ARG A 57 2.00 -12.17 -1.22
CA ARG A 57 2.17 -12.59 0.18
C ARG A 57 1.17 -11.83 1.03
N ILE A 58 0.43 -12.52 1.87
CA ILE A 58 -0.60 -11.93 2.73
C ILE A 58 -0.11 -11.97 4.17
N ILE A 59 -0.39 -10.90 4.92
CA ILE A 59 -0.11 -10.77 6.35
C ILE A 59 -1.39 -10.30 7.02
N ASN A 60 -1.84 -11.02 8.05
CA ASN A 60 -2.94 -10.58 8.90
C ASN A 60 -2.34 -9.89 10.14
N LEU A 61 -2.74 -8.66 10.40
CA LEU A 61 -2.34 -7.91 11.58
C LEU A 61 -3.54 -7.74 12.50
N HIS A 62 -3.40 -8.22 13.72
CA HIS A 62 -4.39 -8.01 14.76
C HIS A 62 -4.38 -6.55 15.22
N GLY A 63 -5.57 -6.07 15.57
CA GLY A 63 -5.80 -4.79 16.18
C GLY A 63 -4.94 -4.57 17.41
N LYS A 64 -4.37 -3.37 17.54
CA LYS A 64 -3.70 -2.97 18.78
C LYS A 64 -4.75 -2.50 19.79
N ASN A 65 -4.62 -2.99 21.03
CA ASN A 65 -5.35 -2.45 22.17
C ASN A 65 -4.90 -1.01 22.43
N LYS A 66 -5.86 -0.08 22.43
CA LYS A 66 -5.67 1.33 22.72
C LYS A 66 -6.54 1.69 23.91
N THR A 67 -6.05 2.57 24.76
CA THR A 67 -6.83 3.14 25.86
C THR A 67 -6.98 4.62 25.63
N SER A 68 -8.18 5.15 25.86
CA SER A 68 -8.45 6.58 25.87
C SER A 68 -9.22 6.91 27.14
N GLY A 69 -8.56 7.58 28.08
CA GLY A 69 -9.07 7.82 29.42
C GLY A 69 -9.38 6.50 30.15
N ARG A 70 -10.64 6.32 30.56
CA ARG A 70 -11.12 5.14 31.28
C ARG A 70 -11.60 4.00 30.37
N ARG A 71 -11.71 4.21 29.05
CA ARG A 71 -12.22 3.21 28.10
C ARG A 71 -11.09 2.57 27.30
N SER A 72 -11.14 1.25 27.19
CA SER A 72 -10.29 0.47 26.30
C SER A 72 -11.01 0.15 25.00
N PHE A 73 -10.27 0.23 23.89
CA PHE A 73 -10.75 -0.04 22.54
C PHE A 73 -9.72 -0.89 21.80
N VAL A 74 -10.20 -1.78 20.94
CA VAL A 74 -9.33 -2.54 20.03
C VAL A 74 -9.45 -1.93 18.65
N SER A 75 -8.31 -1.59 18.02
CA SER A 75 -8.34 -1.15 16.62
C SER A 75 -8.79 -2.30 15.72
N SER A 76 -9.38 -2.01 14.56
CA SER A 76 -9.78 -3.08 13.63
C SER A 76 -8.59 -3.87 13.12
N ASP A 77 -8.78 -5.17 12.92
CA ASP A 77 -7.81 -6.03 12.26
C ASP A 77 -7.62 -5.61 10.79
N VAL A 78 -6.38 -5.68 10.34
CA VAL A 78 -5.99 -5.27 8.99
C VAL A 78 -5.26 -6.39 8.29
N LYS A 79 -5.70 -6.72 7.08
CA LYS A 79 -4.98 -7.59 6.17
C LYS A 79 -4.12 -6.75 5.20
N LYS A 80 -2.83 -7.07 5.12
CA LYS A 80 -1.88 -6.49 4.17
C LYS A 80 -1.52 -7.51 3.11
N ALA A 81 -1.40 -7.06 1.86
CA ALA A 81 -0.91 -7.87 0.76
C ALA A 81 0.35 -7.24 0.17
N ILE A 82 1.46 -7.96 0.22
CA ILE A 82 2.70 -7.61 -0.48
C ILE A 82 2.67 -8.32 -1.83
N VAL A 83 2.65 -7.54 -2.89
CA VAL A 83 2.53 -8.01 -4.27
C VAL A 83 3.85 -7.73 -4.98
N THR A 84 4.46 -8.79 -5.52
CA THR A 84 5.65 -8.71 -6.36
C THR A 84 5.21 -8.66 -7.81
N LEU A 85 5.63 -7.62 -8.54
CA LEU A 85 5.36 -7.49 -9.97
C LEU A 85 6.39 -8.27 -10.79
N LYS A 86 6.01 -8.66 -12.01
CA LYS A 86 7.01 -9.15 -12.99
C LYS A 86 7.96 -8.02 -13.38
N LYS A 87 9.19 -8.39 -13.77
CA LYS A 87 10.20 -7.45 -14.25
C LYS A 87 9.63 -6.63 -15.43
N GLY A 88 9.83 -5.31 -15.40
CA GLY A 88 9.36 -4.39 -16.43
C GLY A 88 8.02 -3.71 -16.15
N TYR A 89 7.21 -4.22 -15.22
CA TYR A 89 5.98 -3.55 -14.80
C TYR A 89 6.22 -2.59 -13.65
N LYS A 90 5.71 -1.37 -13.78
CA LYS A 90 5.66 -0.37 -12.70
C LYS A 90 4.24 0.12 -12.55
N ILE A 91 3.82 0.34 -11.31
CA ILE A 91 2.56 1.01 -11.01
C ILE A 91 2.91 2.44 -10.59
N ASP A 92 2.35 3.43 -11.29
CA ASP A 92 2.36 4.82 -10.85
C ASP A 92 1.30 5.01 -9.78
N LEU A 93 1.72 4.80 -8.53
CA LEU A 93 0.99 5.28 -7.37
C LEU A 93 1.37 6.75 -7.20
N GLY A 94 0.41 7.66 -7.36
CA GLY A 94 0.60 9.10 -7.18
C GLY A 94 0.94 9.45 -5.73
N ASP A 95 2.17 9.14 -5.31
CA ASP A 95 2.67 9.41 -3.97
C ASP A 95 2.74 10.92 -3.76
N GLN A 96 1.75 11.45 -3.03
CA GLN A 96 1.67 12.86 -2.66
C GLN A 96 2.88 13.31 -1.83
N PHE A 97 3.61 12.36 -1.22
CA PHE A 97 4.76 12.59 -0.35
C PHE A 97 6.05 12.96 -1.09
N GLU A 98 6.21 12.64 -2.38
CA GLU A 98 7.41 13.08 -3.13
C GLU A 98 7.40 14.59 -3.42
N THR A 99 6.20 15.19 -3.54
CA THR A 99 6.06 16.62 -3.85
C THR A 99 6.51 17.55 -2.73
N MET A 100 6.59 17.05 -1.50
CA MET A 100 6.98 17.83 -0.32
C MET A 100 8.50 17.93 -0.15
N GLY A 101 9.27 16.97 -0.69
CA GLY A 101 10.74 17.00 -0.68
C GLY A 101 11.32 17.90 -1.77
N LEU A 102 10.73 17.91 -2.96
CA LEU A 102 11.18 18.73 -4.09
C LEU A 102 10.91 20.23 -3.89
N LYS A 103 9.87 20.59 -3.12
CA LYS A 103 9.57 22.00 -2.80
C LYS A 103 10.54 22.65 -1.81
N LYS A 104 11.39 21.89 -1.12
CA LYS A 104 12.33 22.47 -0.14
C LYS A 104 13.58 23.08 -0.79
N GLU A 105 14.02 22.53 -1.92
CA GLU A 105 15.26 22.99 -2.58
C GLU A 105 15.02 24.23 -3.46
N GLU A 106 13.85 24.34 -4.08
CA GLU A 106 13.53 25.48 -4.95
C GLU A 106 13.24 26.78 -4.18
N ASN A 107 12.90 26.68 -2.88
CA ASN A 107 12.63 27.83 -2.02
C ASN A 107 13.86 28.32 -1.23
N LEU A 108 14.99 27.59 -1.26
CA LEU A 108 16.25 28.04 -0.65
C LEU A 108 17.13 28.84 -1.61
N SER A 109 16.95 28.70 -2.93
CA SER A 109 17.72 29.43 -3.94
C SER A 109 17.11 30.78 -4.32
N LYS A 110 15.82 31.00 -4.09
CA LYS A 110 15.12 32.27 -4.41
C LYS A 110 15.12 33.31 -3.27
N GLY A 111 15.86 33.05 -2.18
CA GLY A 111 15.96 33.95 -1.01
C GLY A 111 17.27 34.72 -0.88
N LYS A 112 18.09 34.78 -1.94
CA LYS A 112 19.30 35.60 -2.02
C LYS A 112 19.28 36.47 -3.27
N GLU A 113 18.37 37.43 -3.30
CA GLU A 113 18.50 38.70 -4.03
C GLU A 113 17.85 39.79 -3.17
#